data_AF-F3G9I9-F1
#
_entry.id   AF-F3G9I9-F1
#
_cell.length_a   1.000
_cell.length_b   1.000
_cell.length_c   1.000
_cell.angle_alpha   90.00
_cell.angle_beta   90.00
_cell.angle_gamma   90.00
#
_symmetry.space_group_name_H-M   'P 1'
#
loop_
_entity.id
_entity.type
_entity.pdbx_description
1 polymer ?
#
loop_
_entity_poly.entity_id
_entity_poly.type
_entity_poly.pdbx_seq_one_letter_code
_entity_poly.pdbx_strand_id
1 'polypeptide(L)'
;AAVRHTDLKARAARDAFAKKLVALLGEGSGFDGAQGEQKIQAGLAAMGECLKTQGFQGDEKIISAVWNVGLEQSDALFEPRQFVEMPFYNQALFDELARIEFLIHLMPAGRLQLEGLEAALLEQAELLREQSNPDAEARISRLWYAYETYAFNLGVVKSLIAELISGKGKDSEKQIEQVSAWSQRLQAASTFDNGRLLDGMASGQLLNWLDSRDPAPEALKQISDRLASKPAGSQIGILLLDLEADVFKLQATFDSLINSHYKAFRVVVFTTGELPAVTTLHNTLHFVKVTESNYVDKINQVVKQSPSDWLMLAQAGEEFTRSGLLLASAELIDAAQCRAVAVDEIQRQANGTLTSVFRPGFNLDLLQSLPALMARHWLVRRGLLVG
;
A
#
# COMPACT_ATOMS: atom_id res chain seq x y z
N ALA A 1 -16.91 15.08 20.68
CA ALA A 1 -16.81 16.20 21.64
C ALA A 1 -18.03 17.14 21.61
N ALA A 2 -18.42 17.70 20.45
CA ALA A 2 -19.46 18.74 20.33
C ALA A 2 -20.88 18.36 20.83
N VAL A 3 -21.23 17.06 20.83
CA VAL A 3 -22.58 16.60 21.23
C VAL A 3 -22.78 16.62 22.76
N ARG A 4 -21.70 16.46 23.54
CA ARG A 4 -21.75 16.48 25.02
C ARG A 4 -21.66 17.89 25.60
N HIS A 5 -20.96 18.80 24.93
CA HIS A 5 -20.72 20.16 25.43
C HIS A 5 -21.86 21.12 25.05
N THR A 6 -22.29 21.92 26.02
CA THR A 6 -23.38 22.90 25.88
C THR A 6 -22.89 24.34 25.68
N ASP A 7 -21.58 24.55 25.53
CA ASP A 7 -21.00 25.87 25.31
C ASP A 7 -21.42 26.47 23.95
N LEU A 8 -21.29 27.80 23.83
CA LEU A 8 -21.71 28.54 22.63
C LEU A 8 -20.99 28.05 21.37
N LYS A 9 -19.72 27.64 21.50
CA LYS A 9 -18.92 27.11 20.40
C LYS A 9 -19.41 25.76 19.91
N ALA A 10 -19.72 24.81 20.81
CA ALA A 10 -20.29 23.52 20.41
C ALA A 10 -21.72 23.62 19.90
N ARG A 11 -22.52 24.60 20.37
CA ARG A 11 -23.86 24.89 19.80
C ARG A 11 -23.72 25.40 18.37
N ALA A 12 -22.90 26.43 18.13
CA ALA A 12 -22.67 26.97 16.80
C ALA A 12 -22.12 25.91 15.82
N ALA A 13 -21.23 25.03 16.28
CA ALA A 13 -20.73 23.92 15.47
C ALA A 13 -21.82 22.91 15.10
N ARG A 14 -22.74 22.58 16.02
CA ARG A 14 -23.89 21.69 15.74
C ARG A 14 -24.87 22.32 14.77
N ASP A 15 -25.15 23.62 14.91
CA ASP A 15 -26.04 24.35 14.01
C ASP A 15 -25.46 24.44 12.60
N ALA A 16 -24.17 24.75 12.49
CA ALA A 16 -23.46 24.74 11.22
C ALA A 16 -23.43 23.35 10.57
N PHE A 17 -23.26 22.29 11.38
CA PHE A 17 -23.31 20.92 10.91
C PHE A 17 -24.72 20.52 10.42
N ALA A 18 -25.78 20.84 11.18
CA ALA A 18 -27.16 20.55 10.79
C ALA A 18 -27.52 21.23 9.46
N LYS A 19 -27.16 22.51 9.30
CA LYS A 19 -27.32 23.25 8.04
C LYS A 19 -26.58 22.59 6.88
N LYS A 20 -25.32 22.24 7.11
CA LYS A 20 -24.50 21.57 6.08
C LYS A 20 -25.08 20.21 5.70
N LEU A 21 -25.59 19.46 6.67
CA LEU A 21 -26.18 18.14 6.45
C LEU A 21 -27.50 18.23 5.68
N VAL A 22 -28.39 19.17 6.02
CA VAL A 22 -29.61 19.44 5.22
C VAL A 22 -29.26 19.83 3.79
N ALA A 23 -28.30 20.72 3.61
CA ALA A 23 -27.86 21.14 2.28
C ALA A 23 -27.25 19.98 1.46
N LEU A 24 -26.61 19.01 2.13
CA LEU A 24 -26.03 17.83 1.49
C LEU A 24 -27.06 16.75 1.17
N LEU A 25 -28.06 16.54 2.04
CA LEU A 25 -29.08 15.50 1.87
C LEU A 25 -30.05 15.81 0.72
N GLY A 26 -30.21 17.09 0.37
CA GLY A 26 -31.04 17.52 -0.76
C GLY A 26 -32.54 17.29 -0.57
N GLU A 27 -33.32 17.66 -1.59
CA GLU A 27 -34.77 17.54 -1.60
C GLU A 27 -35.23 16.08 -1.66
N GLY A 28 -36.18 15.70 -0.79
CA GLY A 28 -36.77 14.35 -0.77
C GLY A 28 -36.13 13.38 0.24
N SER A 29 -35.15 13.85 1.01
CA SER A 29 -34.51 13.11 2.11
C SER A 29 -35.38 13.04 3.38
N GLY A 30 -36.48 13.81 3.44
CA GLY A 30 -37.29 14.00 4.65
C GLY A 30 -36.68 14.98 5.66
N PHE A 31 -35.54 15.59 5.30
CA PHE A 31 -34.81 16.59 6.08
C PHE A 31 -34.68 17.91 5.30
N ASP A 32 -35.80 18.44 4.84
CA ASP A 32 -35.82 19.64 3.99
C ASP A 32 -35.94 20.95 4.80
N GLY A 33 -35.14 21.94 4.40
CA GLY A 33 -35.18 23.29 4.95
C GLY A 33 -35.05 23.38 6.48
N ALA A 34 -35.69 24.40 7.06
CA ALA A 34 -35.59 24.66 8.51
C ALA A 34 -36.16 23.52 9.39
N GLN A 35 -37.14 22.75 8.88
CA GLN A 35 -37.67 21.59 9.59
C GLN A 35 -36.67 20.43 9.62
N GLY A 36 -35.93 20.21 8.52
CA GLY A 36 -34.82 19.24 8.49
C GLY A 36 -33.72 19.58 9.50
N GLU A 37 -33.33 20.86 9.56
CA GLU A 37 -32.31 21.33 10.50
C GLU A 37 -32.74 21.07 11.96
N GLN A 38 -34.00 21.36 12.29
CA GLN A 38 -34.57 21.10 13.62
C GLN A 38 -34.59 19.61 13.97
N LYS A 39 -34.94 18.73 13.03
CA LYS A 39 -34.91 17.26 13.26
C LYS A 39 -33.49 16.77 13.55
N ILE A 40 -32.50 17.25 12.80
CA ILE A 40 -31.09 16.88 13.02
C ILE A 40 -30.60 17.42 14.36
N GLN A 41 -30.92 18.67 14.70
CA GLN A 41 -30.60 19.25 16.00
C GLN A 41 -31.24 18.49 17.16
N ALA A 42 -32.52 18.09 17.02
CA ALA A 42 -33.21 17.27 18.00
C ALA A 42 -32.55 15.90 18.17
N GLY A 43 -32.14 15.25 17.08
CA GLY A 43 -31.38 13.99 17.12
C GLY A 43 -30.03 14.15 17.83
N LEU A 44 -29.28 15.20 17.51
CA LEU A 44 -28.01 15.52 18.19
C LEU A 44 -28.22 15.81 19.69
N ALA A 45 -29.32 16.49 20.06
CA ALA A 45 -29.67 16.75 21.45
C ALA A 45 -30.02 15.45 22.19
N ALA A 46 -30.84 14.58 21.59
CA ALA A 46 -31.19 13.27 22.14
C ALA A 46 -29.94 12.39 22.34
N MET A 47 -29.05 12.33 21.35
CA MET A 47 -27.78 11.62 21.45
C MET A 47 -26.89 12.20 22.56
N GLY A 48 -26.84 13.52 22.71
CA GLY A 48 -26.13 14.18 23.79
C GLY A 48 -26.68 13.86 25.18
N GLU A 49 -28.00 13.76 25.30
CA GLU A 49 -28.69 13.39 26.53
C GLU A 49 -28.46 11.91 26.88
N CYS A 50 -28.58 11.00 25.92
CA CYS A 50 -28.26 9.59 26.11
C CYS A 50 -26.80 9.43 26.57
N LEU A 51 -25.85 10.09 25.91
CA LEU A 51 -24.44 10.03 26.29
C LEU A 51 -24.12 10.61 27.68
N LYS A 52 -25.01 11.42 28.27
CA LYS A 52 -24.88 12.02 29.61
C LYS A 52 -25.57 11.21 30.70
N THR A 53 -26.78 10.73 30.40
CA THR A 53 -27.68 10.07 31.37
C THR A 53 -27.56 8.56 31.34
N GLN A 54 -27.23 7.99 30.18
CA GLN A 54 -26.99 6.58 29.96
C GLN A 54 -25.51 6.40 29.66
N GLY A 55 -24.67 6.64 30.66
CA GLY A 55 -23.25 6.28 30.60
C GLY A 55 -23.14 4.78 30.38
N PHE A 56 -22.97 4.39 29.11
CA PHE A 56 -22.66 3.06 28.58
C PHE A 56 -22.67 1.95 29.65
N GLN A 57 -23.84 1.37 29.93
CA GLN A 57 -23.92 0.15 30.74
C GLN A 57 -23.78 -1.04 29.80
N GLY A 58 -22.56 -1.54 29.71
CA GLY A 58 -22.20 -2.79 29.04
C GLY A 58 -21.11 -2.59 27.98
N ASP A 59 -19.85 -2.83 28.35
CA ASP A 59 -18.75 -3.10 27.40
C ASP A 59 -18.93 -4.44 26.66
N GLU A 60 -20.09 -5.09 26.80
CA GLU A 60 -20.37 -6.39 26.23
C GLU A 60 -20.91 -6.22 24.82
N LYS A 61 -20.07 -6.55 23.84
CA LYS A 61 -20.43 -6.60 22.43
C LYS A 61 -21.59 -7.61 22.28
N ILE A 62 -22.71 -7.16 21.71
CA ILE A 62 -23.87 -8.02 21.46
C ILE A 62 -23.95 -8.50 20.02
N ILE A 63 -23.53 -7.68 19.05
CA ILE A 63 -23.56 -8.01 17.62
C ILE A 63 -22.22 -7.57 17.00
N SER A 64 -21.64 -8.40 16.16
CA SER A 64 -20.67 -8.02 15.14
C SER A 64 -21.31 -8.03 13.76
N ALA A 65 -20.75 -7.27 12.84
CA ALA A 65 -21.04 -7.43 11.42
C ALA A 65 -19.75 -7.82 10.71
N VAL A 66 -19.87 -8.64 9.68
CA VAL A 66 -18.79 -8.95 8.74
C VAL A 66 -19.29 -8.72 7.34
N TRP A 67 -18.48 -8.06 6.53
CA TRP A 67 -18.72 -7.97 5.09
C TRP A 67 -17.78 -8.92 4.35
N ASN A 68 -18.35 -9.80 3.52
CA ASN A 68 -17.59 -10.63 2.60
C ASN A 68 -17.95 -10.21 1.16
N VAL A 69 -16.94 -10.19 0.29
CA VAL A 69 -17.00 -9.75 -1.11
C VAL A 69 -18.03 -10.54 -1.93
N GLY A 70 -18.36 -11.76 -1.50
CA GLY A 70 -19.43 -12.59 -2.09
C GLY A 70 -20.84 -12.32 -1.57
N LEU A 71 -21.02 -11.47 -0.55
CA LEU A 71 -22.32 -11.19 0.04
C LEU A 71 -22.93 -9.90 -0.52
N GLU A 72 -24.23 -9.95 -0.82
CA GLU A 72 -25.01 -8.76 -1.14
C GLU A 72 -25.27 -7.90 0.11
N GLN A 73 -25.08 -8.40 1.32
CA GLN A 73 -25.31 -7.66 2.56
C GLN A 73 -24.36 -8.14 3.66
N SER A 74 -24.11 -7.31 4.67
CA SER A 74 -23.32 -7.72 5.82
C SER A 74 -24.02 -8.84 6.59
N ASP A 75 -23.26 -9.81 7.07
CA ASP A 75 -23.75 -10.82 7.99
C ASP A 75 -23.66 -10.30 9.42
N ALA A 76 -24.81 -10.16 10.07
CA ALA A 76 -24.87 -9.85 11.50
C ALA A 76 -24.61 -11.13 12.31
N LEU A 77 -23.48 -11.15 13.01
CA LEU A 77 -23.07 -12.23 13.88
C LEU A 77 -23.39 -11.88 15.33
N PHE A 78 -24.08 -12.81 15.96
CA PHE A 78 -24.41 -12.73 17.35
C PHE A 78 -23.21 -13.19 18.20
N GLU A 79 -22.77 -12.33 19.13
CA GLU A 79 -21.68 -12.66 20.07
C GLU A 79 -22.09 -13.79 21.04
N PRO A 80 -21.15 -14.53 21.65
CA PRO A 80 -21.48 -15.70 22.46
C PRO A 80 -22.36 -15.44 23.70
N ARG A 81 -22.37 -14.20 24.22
CA ARG A 81 -23.17 -13.80 25.39
C ARG A 81 -24.23 -12.80 24.97
N GLN A 82 -25.48 -13.23 24.95
CA GLN A 82 -26.59 -12.41 24.49
C GLN A 82 -27.87 -12.64 25.25
N PHE A 83 -28.77 -11.69 25.06
CA PHE A 83 -30.17 -11.78 25.44
C PHE A 83 -30.94 -12.10 24.16
N VAL A 84 -31.25 -13.38 23.91
CA VAL A 84 -31.86 -13.83 22.65
C VAL A 84 -33.32 -13.33 22.49
N GLU A 85 -33.95 -12.86 23.58
CA GLU A 85 -35.33 -12.39 23.63
C GLU A 85 -35.46 -10.85 23.60
N MET A 86 -34.52 -10.12 23.00
CA MET A 86 -34.69 -8.67 22.89
C MET A 86 -35.84 -8.33 21.94
N PRO A 87 -36.82 -7.50 22.36
CA PRO A 87 -38.04 -7.22 21.60
C PRO A 87 -37.78 -6.48 20.27
N PHE A 88 -36.57 -5.98 20.08
CA PHE A 88 -36.14 -5.28 18.87
C PHE A 88 -35.33 -6.15 17.89
N TYR A 89 -35.02 -7.42 18.22
CA TYR A 89 -34.39 -8.35 17.26
C TYR A 89 -35.41 -8.78 16.21
N ASN A 90 -35.58 -7.93 15.20
CA ASN A 90 -36.47 -8.13 14.07
C ASN A 90 -35.78 -7.73 12.76
N GLN A 91 -36.40 -8.08 11.63
CA GLN A 91 -35.85 -7.81 10.30
C GLN A 91 -35.50 -6.33 10.10
N ALA A 92 -36.38 -5.41 10.52
CA ALA A 92 -36.17 -3.98 10.34
C ALA A 92 -34.91 -3.46 11.06
N LEU A 93 -34.58 -4.01 12.24
CA LEU A 93 -33.32 -3.69 12.91
C LEU A 93 -32.12 -4.19 12.11
N PHE A 94 -32.13 -5.46 11.66
CA PHE A 94 -30.99 -6.04 10.94
C PHE A 94 -30.80 -5.40 9.57
N ASP A 95 -31.87 -5.02 8.87
CA ASP A 95 -31.80 -4.24 7.64
C ASP A 95 -31.12 -2.89 7.87
N GLU A 96 -31.45 -2.20 8.97
CA GLU A 96 -30.85 -0.93 9.33
C GLU A 96 -29.38 -1.10 9.76
N LEU A 97 -29.05 -2.15 10.52
CA LEU A 97 -27.66 -2.48 10.85
C LEU A 97 -26.83 -2.75 9.59
N ALA A 98 -27.37 -3.52 8.63
CA ALA A 98 -26.70 -3.78 7.36
C ALA A 98 -26.52 -2.51 6.53
N ARG A 99 -27.51 -1.60 6.55
CA ARG A 99 -27.41 -0.28 5.92
C ARG A 99 -26.32 0.57 6.56
N ILE A 100 -26.24 0.59 7.89
CA ILE A 100 -25.19 1.31 8.62
C ILE A 100 -23.82 0.72 8.30
N GLU A 101 -23.67 -0.61 8.32
CA GLU A 101 -22.41 -1.28 8.01
C GLU A 101 -21.93 -0.99 6.59
N PHE A 102 -22.85 -0.99 5.62
CA PHE A 102 -22.57 -0.62 4.24
C PHE A 102 -22.05 0.82 4.15
N LEU A 103 -22.66 1.77 4.88
CA LEU A 103 -22.22 3.17 4.89
C LEU A 103 -20.89 3.37 5.61
N ILE A 104 -20.61 2.60 6.66
CA ILE A 104 -19.32 2.62 7.36
C ILE A 104 -18.20 2.28 6.38
N HIS A 105 -18.34 1.20 5.60
CA HIS A 105 -17.37 0.83 4.58
C HIS A 105 -17.37 1.81 3.39
N LEU A 106 -18.52 2.30 2.95
CA LEU A 106 -18.58 3.23 1.83
C LEU A 106 -18.00 4.60 2.17
N MET A 107 -18.05 5.07 3.42
CA MET A 107 -17.61 6.41 3.81
C MET A 107 -16.87 6.34 5.15
N PRO A 108 -15.66 5.76 5.17
CA PRO A 108 -14.89 5.66 6.40
C PRO A 108 -14.51 7.06 6.89
N ALA A 109 -14.88 7.37 8.13
CA ALA A 109 -14.72 8.71 8.70
C ALA A 109 -14.03 8.72 10.07
N GLY A 110 -13.98 7.57 10.76
CA GLY A 110 -13.34 7.45 12.07
C GLY A 110 -11.83 7.32 11.96
N ARG A 111 -11.08 7.94 12.88
CA ARG A 111 -9.61 7.80 12.93
C ARG A 111 -9.16 6.33 12.97
N LEU A 112 -9.72 5.54 13.90
CA LEU A 112 -9.37 4.11 14.04
C LEU A 112 -9.75 3.29 12.79
N GLN A 113 -10.83 3.68 12.12
CA GLN A 113 -11.27 3.02 10.90
C GLN A 113 -10.30 3.31 9.75
N LEU A 114 -9.89 4.56 9.58
CA LEU A 114 -8.92 4.96 8.57
C LEU A 114 -7.54 4.32 8.84
N GLU A 115 -7.12 4.25 10.10
CA GLU A 115 -5.88 3.55 10.50
C GLU A 115 -5.93 2.05 10.20
N GLY A 116 -7.08 1.40 10.44
CA GLY A 116 -7.27 -0.01 10.10
C GLY A 116 -7.37 -0.27 8.59
N LEU A 117 -7.82 0.72 7.82
CA LEU A 117 -8.02 0.62 6.38
C LEU A 117 -6.76 0.96 5.56
N GLU A 118 -5.81 1.71 6.13
CA GLU A 118 -4.61 2.19 5.43
C GLU A 118 -3.82 1.06 4.77
N ALA A 119 -3.60 -0.05 5.47
CA ALA A 119 -2.84 -1.18 4.94
C ALA A 119 -3.55 -1.86 3.76
N ALA A 120 -4.88 -2.03 3.83
CA ALA A 120 -5.68 -2.60 2.75
C ALA A 120 -5.69 -1.70 1.51
N LEU A 121 -5.82 -0.37 1.69
CA LEU A 121 -5.76 0.57 0.57
C LEU A 121 -4.37 0.64 -0.06
N LEU A 122 -3.31 0.56 0.76
CA LEU A 122 -1.94 0.47 0.29
C LEU A 122 -1.71 -0.79 -0.55
N GLU A 123 -2.17 -1.95 -0.06
CA GLU A 123 -2.08 -3.20 -0.81
C GLU A 123 -2.83 -3.12 -2.14
N GLN A 124 -4.04 -2.53 -2.16
CA GLN A 124 -4.73 -2.24 -3.41
C GLN A 124 -3.89 -1.37 -4.35
N ALA A 125 -3.30 -0.28 -3.85
CA ALA A 125 -2.46 0.60 -4.67
C ALA A 125 -1.25 -0.14 -5.27
N GLU A 126 -0.64 -1.06 -4.53
CA GLU A 126 0.47 -1.90 -4.98
C GLU A 126 0.03 -2.92 -6.04
N LEU A 127 -1.09 -3.62 -5.81
CA LEU A 127 -1.68 -4.56 -6.77
C LEU A 127 -2.07 -3.87 -8.08
N LEU A 128 -2.47 -2.60 -8.03
CA LEU A 128 -2.86 -1.82 -9.21
C LEU A 128 -1.68 -1.25 -10.01
N ARG A 129 -0.44 -1.31 -9.49
CA ARG A 129 0.74 -0.79 -10.20
C ARG A 129 0.93 -1.47 -11.56
N GLU A 130 1.45 -0.70 -12.51
CA GLU A 130 1.87 -1.23 -13.80
C GLU A 130 3.03 -2.22 -13.62
N GLN A 131 2.94 -3.35 -14.30
CA GLN A 131 3.96 -4.39 -14.30
C GLN A 131 4.55 -4.49 -15.70
N SER A 132 5.88 -4.43 -15.78
CA SER A 132 6.66 -4.63 -17.01
C SER A 132 7.20 -6.05 -17.13
N ASN A 133 7.14 -6.84 -16.04
CA ASN A 133 7.55 -8.24 -16.08
C ASN A 133 6.49 -9.08 -16.83
N PRO A 134 6.85 -9.77 -17.94
CA PRO A 134 5.93 -10.65 -18.66
C PRO A 134 5.43 -11.84 -17.81
N ASP A 135 6.20 -12.28 -16.82
CA ASP A 135 5.86 -13.40 -15.94
C ASP A 135 5.10 -12.94 -14.68
N ALA A 136 4.86 -11.63 -14.52
CA ALA A 136 4.08 -11.12 -13.41
C ALA A 136 2.64 -11.63 -13.47
N GLU A 137 2.01 -11.66 -12.29
CA GLU A 137 0.62 -12.03 -12.21
C GLU A 137 -0.27 -11.16 -13.11
N ALA A 138 -1.16 -11.85 -13.85
CA ALA A 138 -2.07 -11.23 -14.79
C ALA A 138 -2.84 -10.09 -14.12
N ARG A 139 -2.96 -8.96 -14.83
CA ARG A 139 -3.63 -7.76 -14.31
C ARG A 139 -5.03 -8.04 -13.79
N ILE A 140 -5.77 -8.93 -14.46
CA ILE A 140 -7.11 -9.34 -14.03
C ILE A 140 -7.10 -10.04 -12.67
N SER A 141 -6.15 -10.94 -12.40
CA SER A 141 -6.03 -11.63 -11.11
C SER A 141 -5.70 -10.63 -10.00
N ARG A 142 -4.76 -9.72 -10.23
CA ARG A 142 -4.43 -8.65 -9.28
C ARG A 142 -5.61 -7.73 -8.98
N LEU A 143 -6.44 -7.41 -9.98
CA LEU A 143 -7.66 -6.62 -9.79
C LEU A 143 -8.72 -7.39 -8.98
N TRP A 144 -8.82 -8.70 -9.13
CA TRP A 144 -9.66 -9.53 -8.28
C TRP A 144 -9.18 -9.54 -6.83
N TYR A 145 -7.88 -9.75 -6.59
CA TYR A 145 -7.32 -9.64 -5.23
C TYR A 145 -7.56 -8.27 -4.63
N ALA A 146 -7.32 -7.19 -5.40
CA ALA A 146 -7.60 -5.84 -4.92
C ALA A 146 -9.07 -5.66 -4.57
N TYR A 147 -10.00 -6.16 -5.39
CA TYR A 147 -11.43 -6.14 -5.11
C TYR A 147 -11.78 -6.93 -3.85
N GLU A 148 -11.14 -8.08 -3.62
CA GLU A 148 -11.33 -8.90 -2.41
C GLU A 148 -10.77 -8.22 -1.15
N THR A 149 -9.63 -7.55 -1.24
CA THR A 149 -9.02 -6.79 -0.15
C THR A 149 -9.94 -5.68 0.35
N TYR A 150 -10.57 -4.92 -0.56
CA TYR A 150 -11.53 -3.87 -0.19
C TYR A 150 -12.49 -3.50 -1.33
N ALA A 151 -13.64 -4.18 -1.37
CA ALA A 151 -14.65 -4.04 -2.44
C ALA A 151 -15.34 -2.67 -2.54
N PHE A 152 -15.17 -1.80 -1.54
CA PHE A 152 -15.79 -0.46 -1.49
C PHE A 152 -14.97 0.62 -2.19
N ASN A 153 -13.80 0.26 -2.74
CA ASN A 153 -13.01 1.15 -3.58
C ASN A 153 -13.56 1.19 -5.02
N LEU A 154 -14.33 2.23 -5.33
CA LEU A 154 -14.97 2.40 -6.64
C LEU A 154 -13.97 2.45 -7.81
N GLY A 155 -12.75 2.94 -7.59
CA GLY A 155 -11.70 2.95 -8.62
C GLY A 155 -11.24 1.55 -9.00
N VAL A 156 -11.10 0.67 -8.01
CA VAL A 156 -10.75 -0.75 -8.21
C VAL A 156 -11.89 -1.47 -8.92
N VAL A 157 -13.13 -1.30 -8.45
CA VAL A 157 -14.33 -1.90 -9.07
C VAL A 157 -14.45 -1.52 -10.55
N LYS A 158 -14.30 -0.24 -10.88
CA LYS A 158 -14.34 0.24 -12.27
C LYS A 158 -13.21 -0.33 -13.13
N SER A 159 -12.00 -0.39 -12.57
CA SER A 159 -10.84 -0.96 -13.26
C SER A 159 -11.02 -2.45 -13.55
N LEU A 160 -11.60 -3.19 -12.60
CA LEU A 160 -11.94 -4.60 -12.76
C LEU A 160 -12.99 -4.82 -13.85
N ILE A 161 -14.07 -4.03 -13.87
CA ILE A 161 -15.08 -4.08 -14.94
C ILE A 161 -14.45 -3.83 -16.32
N ALA A 162 -13.59 -2.80 -16.43
CA ALA A 162 -12.93 -2.46 -17.69
C ALA A 162 -12.03 -3.60 -18.21
N GLU A 163 -11.30 -4.25 -17.30
CA GLU A 163 -10.43 -5.39 -17.63
C GLU A 163 -11.26 -6.63 -18.03
N LEU A 164 -12.36 -6.91 -17.32
CA LEU A 164 -13.28 -8.01 -17.65
C LEU A 164 -13.94 -7.83 -19.03
N ILE A 165 -14.38 -6.61 -19.37
CA ILE A 165 -14.97 -6.31 -20.69
C ILE A 165 -13.94 -6.50 -21.81
N SER A 166 -12.68 -6.17 -21.54
CA SER A 166 -11.58 -6.33 -22.49
C SER A 166 -11.19 -7.80 -22.69
N GLY A 167 -11.45 -8.65 -21.70
CA GLY A 167 -11.22 -10.09 -21.73
C GLY A 167 -12.24 -10.84 -22.61
N LYS A 168 -11.80 -11.85 -23.36
CA LYS A 168 -12.66 -12.70 -24.21
C LYS A 168 -12.98 -14.04 -23.54
N GLY A 169 -13.57 -14.02 -22.33
CA GLY A 169 -13.95 -15.21 -21.57
C GLY A 169 -15.46 -15.46 -21.56
N LYS A 170 -15.90 -16.73 -21.60
CA LYS A 170 -17.34 -17.09 -21.50
C LYS A 170 -17.92 -16.88 -20.09
N ASP A 171 -17.10 -17.02 -19.05
CA ASP A 171 -17.51 -16.78 -17.66
C ASP A 171 -17.53 -15.28 -17.28
N SER A 172 -17.06 -14.42 -18.18
CA SER A 172 -16.92 -12.98 -17.94
C SER A 172 -18.26 -12.26 -17.90
N GLU A 173 -19.30 -12.72 -18.60
CA GLU A 173 -20.60 -12.01 -18.65
C GLU A 173 -21.26 -11.92 -17.26
N LYS A 174 -21.33 -13.05 -16.53
CA LYS A 174 -21.91 -13.08 -15.17
C LYS A 174 -21.08 -12.27 -14.18
N GLN A 175 -19.75 -12.34 -14.28
CA GLN A 175 -18.85 -11.56 -13.44
C GLN A 175 -19.00 -10.06 -13.70
N ILE A 176 -19.10 -9.65 -14.97
CA ILE A 176 -19.34 -8.25 -15.36
C ILE A 176 -20.67 -7.79 -14.78
N GLU A 177 -21.74 -8.58 -14.90
CA GLU A 177 -23.05 -8.22 -14.35
C GLU A 177 -22.99 -8.00 -12.84
N GLN A 178 -22.40 -8.95 -12.10
CA GLN A 178 -22.29 -8.88 -10.64
C GLN A 178 -21.47 -7.66 -10.16
N VAL A 179 -20.28 -7.46 -10.73
CA VAL A 179 -19.41 -6.34 -10.34
C VAL A 179 -20.00 -5.00 -10.80
N SER A 180 -20.72 -4.97 -11.93
CA SER A 180 -21.43 -3.76 -12.39
C SER A 180 -22.60 -3.40 -11.49
N ALA A 181 -23.39 -4.37 -11.04
CA ALA A 181 -24.46 -4.15 -10.06
C ALA A 181 -23.90 -3.58 -8.74
N TRP A 182 -22.77 -4.12 -8.29
CA TRP A 182 -22.06 -3.59 -7.12
C TRP A 182 -21.60 -2.14 -7.32
N SER A 183 -20.97 -1.84 -8.46
CA SER A 183 -20.58 -0.47 -8.83
C SER A 183 -21.76 0.50 -8.79
N GLN A 184 -22.90 0.12 -9.39
CA GLN A 184 -24.12 0.93 -9.40
C GLN A 184 -24.64 1.20 -7.98
N ARG A 185 -24.60 0.20 -7.10
CA ARG A 185 -25.00 0.36 -5.70
C ARG A 185 -24.10 1.34 -4.94
N LEU A 186 -22.78 1.23 -5.10
CA LEU A 186 -21.84 2.16 -4.48
C LEU A 186 -22.11 3.61 -4.94
N GLN A 187 -22.30 3.80 -6.25
CA GLN A 187 -22.56 5.11 -6.86
C GLN A 187 -23.91 5.70 -6.46
N ALA A 188 -24.95 4.86 -6.30
CA ALA A 188 -26.27 5.31 -5.86
C ALA A 188 -26.24 5.81 -4.40
N ALA A 189 -25.36 5.27 -3.57
CA ALA A 189 -25.29 5.59 -2.16
C ALA A 189 -24.33 6.74 -1.82
N SER A 190 -23.28 6.98 -2.61
CA SER A 190 -22.37 8.10 -2.38
C SER A 190 -21.65 8.55 -3.65
N THR A 191 -21.41 9.85 -3.75
CA THR A 191 -20.51 10.45 -4.76
C THR A 191 -19.06 10.55 -4.27
N PHE A 192 -18.78 10.12 -3.04
CA PHE A 192 -17.45 10.19 -2.44
C PHE A 192 -16.49 9.17 -3.08
N ASP A 193 -15.28 9.62 -3.43
CA ASP A 193 -14.26 8.78 -4.05
C ASP A 193 -13.36 8.15 -3.00
N ASN A 194 -13.70 6.94 -2.58
CA ASN A 194 -12.91 6.14 -1.65
C ASN A 194 -11.51 5.79 -2.17
N GLY A 195 -11.30 5.81 -3.49
CA GLY A 195 -10.00 5.47 -4.07
C GLY A 195 -8.89 6.45 -3.68
N ARG A 196 -9.26 7.68 -3.28
CA ARG A 196 -8.33 8.74 -2.86
C ARG A 196 -8.13 8.82 -1.34
N LEU A 197 -8.75 7.94 -0.57
CA LEU A 197 -8.57 7.93 0.89
C LEU A 197 -7.11 7.76 1.28
N LEU A 198 -6.38 6.91 0.56
CA LEU A 198 -4.98 6.64 0.80
C LEU A 198 -4.12 7.91 0.67
N ASP A 199 -4.43 8.82 -0.25
CA ASP A 199 -3.67 10.04 -0.50
C ASP A 199 -3.51 10.92 0.75
N GLY A 200 -4.51 10.90 1.63
CA GLY A 200 -4.50 11.64 2.89
C GLY A 200 -3.79 10.93 4.04
N MET A 201 -3.47 9.64 3.89
CA MET A 201 -2.84 8.80 4.91
C MET A 201 -1.31 8.81 4.79
N ALA A 202 -0.60 8.36 5.83
CA ALA A 202 0.86 8.42 5.87
C ALA A 202 1.51 7.62 4.73
N SER A 203 1.04 6.40 4.47
CA SER A 203 1.54 5.55 3.40
C SER A 203 1.29 6.16 2.02
N GLY A 204 0.10 6.71 1.77
CA GLY A 204 -0.21 7.35 0.48
C GLY A 204 0.54 8.65 0.25
N GLN A 205 0.73 9.46 1.29
CA GLN A 205 1.60 10.64 1.19
C GLN A 205 3.03 10.25 0.80
N LEU A 206 3.55 9.15 1.36
CA LEU A 206 4.85 8.63 1.02
C LEU A 206 4.92 8.09 -0.42
N LEU A 207 3.89 7.38 -0.89
CA LEU A 207 3.80 6.95 -2.30
C LEU A 207 3.73 8.14 -3.25
N ASN A 208 2.89 9.12 -2.97
CA ASN A 208 2.79 10.35 -3.76
C ASN A 208 4.12 11.13 -3.77
N TRP A 209 4.85 11.14 -2.65
CA TRP A 209 6.19 11.72 -2.56
C TRP A 209 7.23 10.97 -3.41
N LEU A 210 7.15 9.64 -3.49
CA LEU A 210 7.98 8.82 -4.38
C LEU A 210 7.64 9.08 -5.85
N ASP A 211 6.36 9.05 -6.20
CA ASP A 211 5.88 9.24 -7.58
C ASP A 211 6.26 10.63 -8.11
N SER A 212 6.23 11.65 -7.25
CA SER A 212 6.67 13.01 -7.61
C SER A 212 8.17 13.12 -7.96
N ARG A 213 8.97 12.10 -7.61
CA ARG A 213 10.41 12.02 -7.92
C ARG A 213 10.71 11.15 -9.12
N ASP A 214 9.70 10.52 -9.72
CA ASP A 214 9.90 9.80 -10.96
C ASP A 214 10.19 10.83 -12.09
N PRO A 215 11.32 10.72 -12.81
CA PRO A 215 11.65 11.69 -13.86
C PRO A 215 10.57 11.72 -14.94
N ALA A 216 10.22 12.92 -15.40
CA ALA A 216 9.39 13.09 -16.59
C ALA A 216 10.01 12.38 -17.82
N PRO A 217 9.21 11.94 -18.80
CA PRO A 217 9.70 11.12 -19.93
C PRO A 217 10.92 11.70 -20.67
N GLU A 218 10.96 13.02 -20.87
CA GLU A 218 12.10 13.69 -21.51
C GLU A 218 13.35 13.65 -20.63
N ALA A 219 13.22 13.89 -19.32
CA ALA A 219 14.32 13.82 -18.37
C ALA A 219 14.83 12.39 -18.22
N LEU A 220 13.93 11.41 -18.15
CA LEU A 220 14.25 9.98 -18.14
C LEU A 220 15.10 9.60 -19.36
N LYS A 221 14.71 10.04 -20.56
CA LYS A 221 15.49 9.82 -21.78
C LYS A 221 16.87 10.46 -21.71
N GLN A 222 16.97 11.72 -21.28
CA GLN A 222 18.25 12.42 -21.15
C GLN A 222 19.21 11.73 -20.17
N ILE A 223 18.70 11.31 -19.01
CA ILE A 223 19.49 10.59 -18.00
C ILE A 223 19.97 9.25 -18.59
N SER A 224 19.08 8.53 -19.28
CA SER A 224 19.40 7.23 -19.89
C SER A 224 20.44 7.36 -21.01
N ASP A 225 20.31 8.34 -21.90
CA ASP A 225 21.27 8.62 -22.97
C ASP A 225 22.64 9.02 -22.40
N ARG A 226 22.65 9.83 -21.32
CA ARG A 226 23.87 10.20 -20.61
C ARG A 226 24.57 8.97 -20.02
N LEU A 227 23.83 8.10 -19.34
CA LEU A 227 24.35 6.85 -18.76
C LEU A 227 24.92 5.92 -19.85
N ALA A 228 24.22 5.79 -20.98
CA ALA A 228 24.70 4.98 -22.10
C ALA A 228 25.99 5.52 -22.74
N SER A 229 26.16 6.85 -22.78
CA SER A 229 27.37 7.49 -23.32
C SER A 229 28.61 7.40 -22.41
N LYS A 230 28.39 7.21 -21.11
CA LYS A 230 29.45 7.09 -20.08
C LYS A 230 29.19 5.88 -19.19
N PRO A 231 29.33 4.65 -19.71
CA PRO A 231 29.01 3.44 -18.95
C PRO A 231 30.00 3.16 -17.82
N ALA A 232 31.21 3.72 -17.88
CA ALA A 232 32.22 3.56 -16.84
C ALA A 232 31.84 4.39 -15.61
N GLY A 233 31.78 3.73 -14.44
CA GLY A 233 31.46 4.36 -13.17
C GLY A 233 29.98 4.34 -12.79
N SER A 234 29.10 3.83 -13.67
CA SER A 234 27.65 3.76 -13.41
C SER A 234 27.13 2.33 -13.24
N GLN A 235 27.90 1.28 -13.58
CA GLN A 235 27.39 -0.09 -13.48
C GLN A 235 27.23 -0.52 -12.03
N ILE A 236 26.01 -0.93 -11.68
CA ILE A 236 25.63 -1.38 -10.34
C ILE A 236 25.50 -2.90 -10.33
N GLY A 237 26.23 -3.56 -9.44
CA GLY A 237 26.06 -4.97 -9.11
C GLY A 237 25.28 -5.12 -7.80
N ILE A 238 24.20 -5.87 -7.83
CA ILE A 238 23.37 -6.21 -6.67
C ILE A 238 23.77 -7.62 -6.23
N LEU A 239 24.30 -7.73 -5.03
CA LEU A 239 24.62 -8.98 -4.35
C LEU A 239 23.38 -9.32 -3.51
N LEU A 240 22.57 -10.25 -3.98
CA LEU A 240 21.28 -10.59 -3.37
C LEU A 240 21.41 -11.84 -2.49
N LEU A 241 21.18 -11.69 -1.20
CA LEU A 241 21.19 -12.78 -0.22
C LEU A 241 19.82 -13.42 -0.10
N ASP A 242 19.74 -14.72 -0.42
CA ASP A 242 18.54 -15.55 -0.28
C ASP A 242 18.86 -16.78 0.58
N LEU A 243 19.13 -16.54 1.88
CA LEU A 243 19.54 -17.61 2.79
C LEU A 243 18.37 -18.48 3.26
N GLU A 244 17.14 -17.95 3.19
CA GLU A 244 15.90 -18.66 3.54
C GLU A 244 15.33 -19.49 2.38
N ALA A 245 15.88 -19.35 1.17
CA ALA A 245 15.36 -19.95 -0.07
C ALA A 245 13.88 -19.61 -0.30
N ASP A 246 13.50 -18.36 -0.01
CA ASP A 246 12.12 -17.90 -0.13
C ASP A 246 11.87 -17.35 -1.56
N VAL A 247 11.24 -18.19 -2.36
CA VAL A 247 10.94 -17.90 -3.77
C VAL A 247 10.05 -16.67 -3.93
N PHE A 248 9.10 -16.43 -3.03
CA PHE A 248 8.19 -15.29 -3.12
C PHE A 248 8.92 -13.98 -2.85
N LYS A 249 9.77 -13.95 -1.82
CA LYS A 249 10.64 -12.81 -1.53
C LYS A 249 11.61 -12.52 -2.68
N LEU A 250 12.22 -13.56 -3.22
CA LEU A 250 13.14 -13.43 -4.36
C LEU A 250 12.42 -12.86 -5.60
N GLN A 251 11.21 -13.35 -5.88
CA GLN A 251 10.38 -12.87 -6.97
C GLN A 251 9.99 -11.40 -6.79
N ALA A 252 9.58 -10.98 -5.59
CA ALA A 252 9.25 -9.58 -5.30
C ALA A 252 10.44 -8.64 -5.60
N THR A 253 11.66 -9.03 -5.20
CA THR A 253 12.88 -8.28 -5.53
C THR A 253 13.08 -8.20 -7.05
N PHE A 254 12.97 -9.31 -7.78
CA PHE A 254 13.13 -9.30 -9.24
C PHE A 254 12.07 -8.47 -9.97
N ASP A 255 10.81 -8.57 -9.56
CA ASP A 255 9.72 -7.78 -10.13
C ASP A 255 10.01 -6.28 -9.97
N SER A 256 10.45 -5.84 -8.79
CA SER A 256 10.83 -4.44 -8.56
C SER A 256 11.99 -3.98 -9.46
N LEU A 257 12.99 -4.82 -9.68
CA LEU A 257 14.14 -4.53 -10.56
C LEU A 257 13.74 -4.50 -12.04
N ILE A 258 12.89 -5.43 -12.48
CA ILE A 258 12.36 -5.48 -13.85
C ILE A 258 11.48 -4.26 -14.12
N ASN A 259 10.77 -3.76 -13.12
CA ASN A 259 9.95 -2.54 -13.23
C ASN A 259 10.78 -1.25 -13.12
N SER A 260 12.04 -1.31 -12.67
CA SER A 260 12.92 -0.16 -12.57
C SER A 260 13.24 0.48 -13.93
N HIS A 261 13.40 1.81 -13.98
CA HIS A 261 13.86 2.53 -15.17
C HIS A 261 15.31 2.23 -15.52
N TYR A 262 16.12 1.79 -14.55
CA TYR A 262 17.53 1.50 -14.76
C TYR A 262 17.72 0.04 -15.20
N LYS A 263 18.35 -0.20 -16.35
CA LYS A 263 18.57 -1.55 -16.89
C LYS A 263 20.02 -2.02 -16.90
N ALA A 264 20.98 -1.13 -16.63
CA ALA A 264 22.41 -1.45 -16.61
C ALA A 264 22.87 -1.95 -15.23
N PHE A 265 22.10 -2.85 -14.64
CA PHE A 265 22.45 -3.55 -13.41
C PHE A 265 22.82 -5.01 -13.68
N ARG A 266 23.55 -5.63 -12.75
CA ARG A 266 23.74 -7.08 -12.68
C ARG A 266 23.29 -7.57 -11.32
N VAL A 267 22.72 -8.76 -11.23
CA VAL A 267 22.30 -9.39 -9.99
C VAL A 267 23.05 -10.70 -9.81
N VAL A 268 23.68 -10.87 -8.65
CA VAL A 268 24.24 -12.15 -8.22
C VAL A 268 23.49 -12.62 -6.99
N VAL A 269 22.76 -13.73 -7.13
CA VAL A 269 21.96 -14.33 -6.07
C VAL A 269 22.79 -15.39 -5.35
N PHE A 270 22.92 -15.24 -4.04
CA PHE A 270 23.52 -16.22 -3.14
C PHE A 270 22.39 -16.93 -2.40
N THR A 271 22.06 -18.15 -2.84
CA THR A 271 20.92 -18.90 -2.30
C THR A 271 21.34 -20.23 -1.69
N THR A 272 20.66 -20.62 -0.61
CA THR A 272 20.72 -21.98 -0.04
C THR A 272 19.78 -22.94 -0.77
N GLY A 273 18.83 -22.41 -1.56
CA GLY A 273 17.86 -23.14 -2.36
C GLY A 273 18.44 -23.76 -3.63
N GLU A 274 17.65 -24.59 -4.31
CA GLU A 274 18.06 -25.22 -5.56
C GLU A 274 18.23 -24.18 -6.68
N LEU A 275 19.26 -24.39 -7.51
CA LEU A 275 19.57 -23.44 -8.57
C LEU A 275 18.57 -23.60 -9.72
N PRO A 276 17.83 -22.54 -10.10
CA PRO A 276 16.84 -22.64 -11.17
C PRO A 276 17.50 -22.85 -12.54
N ALA A 277 18.73 -22.38 -12.71
CA ALA A 277 19.53 -22.56 -13.92
C ALA A 277 21.03 -22.47 -13.65
N VAL A 278 21.82 -23.11 -14.51
CA VAL A 278 23.27 -22.92 -14.53
C VAL A 278 23.57 -21.59 -15.24
N THR A 279 24.18 -20.65 -14.52
CA THR A 279 24.47 -19.29 -14.99
C THR A 279 25.93 -18.93 -14.72
N THR A 280 26.39 -17.83 -15.30
CA THR A 280 27.77 -17.33 -15.15
C THR A 280 27.78 -15.84 -14.79
N LEU A 281 28.92 -15.34 -14.30
CA LEU A 281 29.12 -13.91 -13.99
C LEU A 281 28.93 -12.97 -15.19
N HIS A 282 28.97 -13.49 -16.41
CA HIS A 282 28.74 -12.71 -17.62
C HIS A 282 27.25 -12.45 -17.88
N ASN A 283 26.35 -13.27 -17.34
CA ASN A 283 24.91 -13.06 -17.41
C ASN A 283 24.47 -11.87 -16.54
N THR A 284 23.33 -11.25 -16.89
CA THR A 284 22.70 -10.20 -16.05
C THR A 284 22.28 -10.76 -14.69
N LEU A 285 21.81 -12.01 -14.66
CA LEU A 285 21.44 -12.74 -13.46
C LEU A 285 22.36 -13.95 -13.31
N HIS A 286 23.05 -14.04 -12.18
CA HIS A 286 23.91 -15.16 -11.83
C HIS A 286 23.51 -15.75 -10.49
N PHE A 287 23.33 -17.06 -10.43
CA PHE A 287 23.05 -17.79 -9.19
C PHE A 287 24.30 -18.49 -8.67
N VAL A 288 24.53 -18.37 -7.37
CA VAL A 288 25.61 -19.01 -6.64
C VAL A 288 25.00 -19.77 -5.47
N LYS A 289 25.16 -21.09 -5.47
CA LYS A 289 24.77 -21.93 -4.33
C LYS A 289 25.70 -21.64 -3.16
N VAL A 290 25.12 -21.35 -2.00
CA VAL A 290 25.85 -21.08 -0.75
C VAL A 290 25.26 -21.86 0.42
N THR A 291 25.97 -21.84 1.54
CA THR A 291 25.51 -22.25 2.86
C THR A 291 25.66 -21.06 3.81
N GLU A 292 24.96 -21.11 4.96
CA GLU A 292 25.11 -20.09 6.02
C GLU A 292 26.56 -19.93 6.50
N SER A 293 27.38 -20.97 6.38
CA SER A 293 28.78 -20.96 6.77
C SER A 293 29.75 -20.43 5.72
N ASN A 294 29.36 -20.29 4.45
CA ASN A 294 30.29 -19.96 3.36
C ASN A 294 29.87 -18.77 2.47
N TYR A 295 28.67 -18.21 2.67
CA TYR A 295 28.14 -17.18 1.78
C TYR A 295 29.05 -15.94 1.73
N VAL A 296 29.68 -15.57 2.86
CA VAL A 296 30.63 -14.44 2.93
C VAL A 296 31.84 -14.68 2.03
N ASP A 297 32.43 -15.88 2.08
CA ASP A 297 33.58 -16.23 1.23
C ASP A 297 33.19 -16.20 -0.24
N LYS A 298 31.98 -16.67 -0.57
CA LYS A 298 31.45 -16.65 -1.94
C LYS A 298 31.19 -15.23 -2.44
N ILE A 299 30.67 -14.35 -1.59
CA ILE A 299 30.56 -12.91 -1.89
C ILE A 299 31.93 -12.34 -2.21
N ASN A 300 32.92 -12.56 -1.35
CA ASN A 300 34.28 -12.06 -1.54
C ASN A 300 34.91 -12.56 -2.86
N GLN A 301 34.65 -13.81 -3.24
CA GLN A 301 35.10 -14.37 -4.53
C GLN A 301 34.43 -13.67 -5.72
N VAL A 302 33.11 -13.49 -5.67
CA VAL A 302 32.34 -12.81 -6.73
C VAL A 302 32.75 -11.34 -6.86
N VAL A 303 32.92 -10.62 -5.76
CA VAL A 303 33.32 -9.20 -5.73
C VAL A 303 34.65 -8.98 -6.47
N LYS A 304 35.62 -9.90 -6.30
CA LYS A 304 36.91 -9.85 -7.00
C LYS A 304 36.79 -9.94 -8.52
N GLN A 305 35.79 -10.67 -9.01
CA GLN A 305 35.57 -10.95 -10.43
C GLN A 305 34.47 -10.09 -11.05
N SER A 306 33.74 -9.32 -10.23
CA SER A 306 32.60 -8.54 -10.69
C SER A 306 33.02 -7.48 -11.71
N PRO A 307 32.30 -7.37 -12.84
CA PRO A 307 32.54 -6.31 -13.82
C PRO A 307 31.93 -4.96 -13.40
N SER A 308 31.11 -4.93 -12.35
CA SER A 308 30.42 -3.71 -11.89
C SER A 308 31.35 -2.73 -11.17
N ASP A 309 31.10 -1.44 -11.33
CA ASP A 309 31.85 -0.37 -10.66
C ASP A 309 31.45 -0.21 -9.19
N TRP A 310 30.15 -0.35 -8.93
CA TRP A 310 29.52 -0.21 -7.62
C TRP A 310 28.81 -1.50 -7.24
N LEU A 311 28.88 -1.85 -5.96
CA LEU A 311 28.24 -3.04 -5.41
C LEU A 311 27.31 -2.66 -4.26
N MET A 312 26.10 -3.21 -4.26
CA MET A 312 25.14 -3.14 -3.15
C MET A 312 24.83 -4.55 -2.67
N LEU A 313 24.84 -4.75 -1.35
CA LEU A 313 24.31 -5.97 -0.72
C LEU A 313 22.83 -5.73 -0.37
N ALA A 314 21.98 -6.65 -0.80
CA ALA A 314 20.54 -6.64 -0.55
C ALA A 314 20.08 -8.03 -0.08
N GLN A 315 18.92 -8.11 0.56
CA GLN A 315 18.26 -9.34 0.97
C GLN A 315 17.07 -9.64 0.05
N ALA A 316 16.80 -10.92 -0.21
CA ALA A 316 15.59 -11.33 -0.90
C ALA A 316 14.36 -10.79 -0.15
N GLY A 317 13.43 -10.20 -0.90
CA GLY A 317 12.24 -9.53 -0.36
C GLY A 317 12.41 -8.02 -0.21
N GLU A 318 13.63 -7.49 -0.37
CA GLU A 318 13.82 -6.05 -0.53
C GLU A 318 13.45 -5.63 -1.95
N GLU A 319 12.71 -4.52 -2.05
CA GLU A 319 12.24 -3.98 -3.31
C GLU A 319 12.93 -2.66 -3.64
N PHE A 320 13.19 -2.45 -4.93
CA PHE A 320 13.81 -1.23 -5.45
C PHE A 320 12.74 -0.29 -5.99
N THR A 321 12.85 0.99 -5.66
CA THR A 321 11.96 2.01 -6.24
C THR A 321 12.20 2.14 -7.75
N ARG A 322 11.15 2.51 -8.49
CA ARG A 322 11.16 2.58 -9.96
C ARG A 322 12.35 3.37 -10.50
N SER A 323 12.67 4.51 -9.88
CA SER A 323 13.70 5.45 -10.36
C SER A 323 14.94 5.48 -9.47
N GLY A 324 14.96 4.75 -8.35
CA GLY A 324 16.03 4.85 -7.35
C GLY A 324 17.41 4.52 -7.90
N LEU A 325 17.55 3.37 -8.57
CA LEU A 325 18.82 2.97 -9.19
C LEU A 325 19.23 3.88 -10.35
N LEU A 326 18.26 4.42 -11.10
CA LEU A 326 18.52 5.34 -12.21
C LEU A 326 19.13 6.64 -11.67
N LEU A 327 18.48 7.25 -10.69
CA LEU A 327 18.94 8.50 -10.08
C LEU A 327 20.28 8.29 -9.38
N ALA A 328 20.44 7.20 -8.64
CA ALA A 328 21.73 6.84 -8.05
C ALA A 328 22.82 6.73 -9.12
N SER A 329 22.58 5.98 -10.20
CA SER A 329 23.57 5.80 -11.28
C SER A 329 23.98 7.11 -11.95
N ALA A 330 23.06 8.07 -12.10
CA ALA A 330 23.32 9.38 -12.68
C ALA A 330 24.28 10.22 -11.82
N GLU A 331 24.09 10.19 -10.50
CA GLU A 331 24.96 10.86 -9.53
C GLU A 331 26.34 10.18 -9.43
N LEU A 332 26.37 8.84 -9.50
CA LEU A 332 27.61 8.07 -9.33
C LEU A 332 28.64 8.29 -10.46
N ILE A 333 28.21 8.68 -11.67
CA ILE A 333 29.12 9.02 -12.78
C ILE A 333 30.08 10.15 -12.40
N ASP A 334 29.58 11.17 -11.71
CA ASP A 334 30.37 12.36 -11.35
C ASP A 334 30.97 12.25 -9.94
N ALA A 335 30.67 11.18 -9.20
CA ALA A 335 31.08 10.97 -7.81
C ALA A 335 32.43 10.21 -7.70
N ALA A 336 33.42 10.55 -8.53
CA ALA A 336 34.73 9.86 -8.59
C ALA A 336 35.42 9.71 -7.22
N GLN A 337 35.28 10.72 -6.36
CA GLN A 337 35.86 10.82 -5.01
C GLN A 337 35.09 10.02 -3.94
N CYS A 338 33.83 9.66 -4.20
CA CYS A 338 33.00 8.96 -3.22
C CYS A 338 33.42 7.49 -3.12
N ARG A 339 33.57 7.00 -1.89
CA ARG A 339 33.91 5.59 -1.60
C ARG A 339 32.68 4.71 -1.49
N ALA A 340 31.63 5.27 -0.89
CA ALA A 340 30.34 4.63 -0.70
C ALA A 340 29.24 5.70 -0.66
N VAL A 341 28.03 5.32 -1.03
CA VAL A 341 26.82 6.14 -0.97
C VAL A 341 25.72 5.32 -0.32
N ALA A 342 25.08 5.86 0.71
CA ALA A 342 23.88 5.27 1.29
C ALA A 342 22.65 5.71 0.49
N VAL A 343 21.72 4.80 0.27
CA VAL A 343 20.37 5.17 -0.17
C VAL A 343 19.44 5.24 1.04
N ASP A 344 18.32 5.94 0.94
CA ASP A 344 17.26 5.88 1.95
C ASP A 344 16.41 4.62 1.75
N GLU A 345 15.63 4.26 2.77
CA GLU A 345 14.74 3.10 2.69
C GLU A 345 13.32 3.42 3.16
N ILE A 346 12.37 2.60 2.71
CA ILE A 346 11.01 2.60 3.19
C ILE A 346 10.77 1.23 3.79
N GLN A 347 10.22 1.22 5.00
CA GLN A 347 9.94 0.00 5.74
C GLN A 347 8.45 -0.27 5.76
N ARG A 348 8.08 -1.53 5.57
CA ARG A 348 6.74 -2.01 5.87
C ARG A 348 6.66 -2.37 7.36
N GLN A 349 5.69 -1.78 8.03
CA GLN A 349 5.41 -2.03 9.45
C GLN A 349 4.63 -3.33 9.64
N ALA A 350 4.59 -3.84 10.86
CA ALA A 350 3.86 -5.07 11.19
C ALA A 350 2.35 -4.99 10.90
N ASN A 351 1.77 -3.77 10.89
CA ASN A 351 0.38 -3.53 10.51
C ASN A 351 0.17 -3.41 8.98
N GLY A 352 1.20 -3.62 8.17
CA GLY A 352 1.15 -3.54 6.70
C GLY A 352 1.40 -2.15 6.10
N THR A 353 1.38 -1.08 6.89
CA THR A 353 1.58 0.31 6.44
C THR A 353 3.05 0.64 6.19
N LEU A 354 3.33 1.74 5.48
CA LEU A 354 4.71 2.19 5.20
C LEU A 354 5.20 3.25 6.18
N THR A 355 6.50 3.25 6.42
CA THR A 355 7.23 4.33 7.07
C THR A 355 8.54 4.60 6.36
N SER A 356 8.95 5.87 6.28
CA SER A 356 10.22 6.26 5.67
C SER A 356 11.35 6.27 6.70
N VAL A 357 12.53 5.78 6.31
CA VAL A 357 13.77 5.90 7.08
C VAL A 357 14.76 6.72 6.24
N PHE A 358 14.74 8.03 6.48
CA PHE A 358 15.67 8.97 5.85
C PHE A 358 16.93 9.11 6.70
N ARG A 359 18.07 8.75 6.13
CA ARG A 359 19.36 8.78 6.82
C ARG A 359 19.90 10.21 6.83
N PRO A 360 20.28 10.79 7.99
CA PRO A 360 20.71 12.21 8.08
C PRO A 360 22.12 12.48 7.51
N GLY A 361 22.64 11.59 6.65
CA GLY A 361 24.03 11.54 6.20
C GLY A 361 24.88 10.53 6.98
N PHE A 362 26.14 10.35 6.56
CA PHE A 362 27.07 9.45 7.23
C PHE A 362 27.40 9.95 8.63
N ASN A 363 27.12 9.12 9.64
CA ASN A 363 27.50 9.36 11.03
C ASN A 363 28.07 8.06 11.60
N LEU A 364 29.36 8.06 11.93
CA LEU A 364 30.06 6.87 12.43
C LEU A 364 29.52 6.42 13.79
N ASP A 365 29.20 7.35 14.69
CA ASP A 365 28.65 7.02 16.00
C ASP A 365 27.29 6.35 15.85
N LEU A 366 26.45 6.87 14.94
CA LEU A 366 25.14 6.28 14.65
C LEU A 366 25.28 4.90 14.00
N LEU A 367 26.26 4.72 13.10
CA LEU A 367 26.58 3.44 12.48
C LEU A 367 27.02 2.40 13.51
N GLN A 368 27.82 2.80 14.50
CA GLN A 368 28.27 1.92 15.57
C GLN A 368 27.16 1.61 16.57
N SER A 369 26.28 2.58 16.87
CA SER A 369 25.19 2.38 17.84
C SER A 369 23.99 1.64 17.27
N LEU A 370 23.68 1.83 15.97
CA LEU A 370 22.50 1.28 15.29
C LEU A 370 22.87 0.66 13.92
N PRO A 371 23.78 -0.33 13.88
CA PRO A 371 24.30 -0.87 12.62
C PRO A 371 23.20 -1.50 11.75
N ALA A 372 22.17 -2.10 12.35
CA ALA A 372 21.07 -2.71 11.61
C ALA A 372 20.29 -1.71 10.73
N LEU A 373 20.21 -0.44 11.14
CA LEU A 373 19.55 0.62 10.38
C LEU A 373 20.55 1.39 9.49
N MET A 374 21.79 1.52 9.95
CA MET A 374 22.77 2.39 9.29
C MET A 374 23.68 1.68 8.28
N ALA A 375 23.84 0.36 8.36
CA ALA A 375 24.76 -0.40 7.51
C ALA A 375 24.11 -1.05 6.28
N ARG A 376 22.77 -0.95 6.15
CA ARG A 376 22.03 -1.52 5.01
C ARG A 376 22.04 -0.58 3.80
N HIS A 377 21.92 -1.18 2.61
CA HIS A 377 21.74 -0.50 1.31
C HIS A 377 22.81 0.55 0.97
N TRP A 378 24.08 0.18 1.13
CA TRP A 378 25.18 0.99 0.65
C TRP A 378 25.62 0.56 -0.75
N LEU A 379 25.82 1.53 -1.64
CA LEU A 379 26.57 1.36 -2.87
C LEU A 379 28.03 1.64 -2.58
N VAL A 380 28.89 0.63 -2.67
CA VAL A 380 30.33 0.72 -2.38
C VAL A 380 31.13 0.52 -3.67
N ARG A 381 32.18 1.31 -3.87
CA ARG A 381 33.08 1.10 -5.02
C ARG A 381 33.74 -0.27 -4.92
N ARG A 382 33.59 -1.09 -5.97
CA ARG A 382 34.19 -2.45 -6.03
C ARG A 382 35.70 -2.42 -5.75
N GLY A 383 36.41 -1.43 -6.29
CA GLY A 383 37.86 -1.28 -6.12
C GLY A 383 38.34 -1.22 -4.66
N LEU A 384 37.49 -0.80 -3.73
CA LEU A 384 37.82 -0.73 -2.30
C LEU A 384 37.63 -2.07 -1.57
N LEU A 385 36.87 -3.00 -2.15
CA LEU A 385 36.53 -4.30 -1.56
C LEU A 385 37.47 -5.42 -1.99
N VAL A 386 38.33 -5.15 -2.98
CA VAL A 386 39.23 -6.14 -3.59
C VAL A 386 40.70 -5.91 -3.25
N GLY A 387 40.98 -4.89 -2.45
CA GLY A 387 42.32 -4.48 -2.02
C GLY A 387 42.83 -5.22 -0.79
#